data_AF-C4VAB0-F1
#
_entry.id   AF-C4VAB0-F1
#
_cell.length_a   1.000
_cell.length_b   1.000
_cell.length_c   1.000
_cell.angle_alpha   90.00
_cell.angle_beta   90.00
_cell.angle_gamma   90.00
#
_symmetry.space_group_name_H-M   'P 1'
#
loop_
_entity.id
_entity.type
_entity.pdbx_description
1 polymer ?
#
loop_
_entity_poly.entity_id
_entity_poly.type
_entity_poly.pdbx_seq_one_letter_code
_entity_poly.pdbx_strand_id
1 'polypeptide(L)'
;MMSSQNVVSKMNKIRLLYIEANNKINDQFDNLTTIFTSKNSTITPAVSIGTRLQIQEKLKAMREIAVNSINNIFENGIHLLPYSDIHSSRYSSSRRFSRNIVEFLEQSFSQNNYPTDFEKARLAKSCNLTIKQVNNWFTNKRNRNKMYQNCNKY
;
A
#
# COMPACT_ATOMS: atom_id res chain seq x y z
N MET A 1 -10.16 -15.29 15.91
CA MET A 1 -9.34 -14.10 16.24
C MET A 1 -7.87 -14.51 16.24
N MET A 2 -6.97 -13.80 15.55
CA MET A 2 -5.53 -14.13 15.64
C MET A 2 -5.02 -13.69 17.02
N SER A 3 -4.34 -14.58 17.75
CA SER A 3 -3.72 -14.27 19.05
C SER A 3 -2.77 -13.07 18.92
N SER A 4 -2.81 -12.14 19.88
CA SER A 4 -2.00 -10.91 19.88
C SER A 4 -0.50 -11.20 19.72
N GLN A 5 -0.02 -12.32 20.27
CA GLN A 5 1.37 -12.77 20.12
C GLN A 5 1.75 -13.11 18.67
N ASN A 6 0.81 -13.63 17.87
CA ASN A 6 1.05 -13.95 16.47
C ASN A 6 1.20 -12.67 15.63
N VAL A 7 0.41 -11.64 15.94
CA VAL A 7 0.51 -10.32 15.29
C VAL A 7 1.84 -9.64 15.63
N VAL A 8 2.25 -9.68 16.90
CA VAL A 8 3.54 -9.14 17.37
C VAL A 8 4.72 -9.85 16.70
N SER A 9 4.70 -11.19 16.63
CA SER A 9 5.76 -11.98 15.96
C SER A 9 5.89 -11.63 14.47
N LYS A 10 4.76 -11.49 13.76
CA LYS A 10 4.75 -11.08 12.35
C LYS A 10 5.29 -9.66 12.15
N MET A 11 4.90 -8.71 13.01
CA MET A 11 5.46 -7.35 12.96
C MET A 11 6.97 -7.34 13.18
N ASN A 12 7.46 -8.11 14.15
CA ASN A 12 8.90 -8.21 14.40
C ASN A 12 9.65 -8.79 13.19
N LYS A 13 9.08 -9.77 12.50
CA LYS A 13 9.67 -10.32 11.28
C LYS A 13 9.75 -9.28 10.16
N ILE A 14 8.70 -8.48 9.97
CA ILE A 14 8.70 -7.37 8.99
C ILE A 14 9.75 -6.32 9.36
N ARG A 15 9.84 -5.96 10.65
CA ARG A 15 10.84 -5.00 11.15
C ARG A 15 12.27 -5.45 10.86
N LEU A 16 12.57 -6.72 11.12
CA LEU A 16 13.89 -7.30 10.85
C LEU A 16 14.21 -7.32 9.36
N LEU A 17 13.28 -7.73 8.50
CA LEU A 17 13.46 -7.72 7.04
C LEU A 17 13.71 -6.31 6.50
N TYR A 18 13.01 -5.31 7.03
CA TYR A 18 13.24 -3.91 6.66
C TYR A 18 14.64 -3.43 7.07
N ILE A 19 15.07 -3.74 8.29
CA ILE A 19 16.40 -3.37 8.78
C ILE A 19 17.48 -4.04 7.93
N GLU A 20 17.35 -5.34 7.67
CA GLU A 20 18.29 -6.11 6.85
C GLU A 20 18.38 -5.57 5.42
N ALA A 21 17.23 -5.26 4.79
CA ALA A 21 17.20 -4.68 3.47
C ALA A 21 17.89 -3.31 3.41
N ASN A 22 17.66 -2.44 4.41
CA ASN A 22 18.33 -1.13 4.47
C ASN A 22 19.83 -1.27 4.69
N ASN A 23 20.26 -2.15 5.60
CA ASN A 23 21.67 -2.39 5.84
C ASN A 23 22.36 -2.89 4.56
N LYS A 24 21.73 -3.83 3.85
CA LYS A 24 22.24 -4.32 2.56
C LYS A 24 22.39 -3.22 1.51
N ILE A 25 21.43 -2.29 1.43
CA ILE A 25 21.51 -1.13 0.53
C ILE A 25 22.68 -0.21 0.94
N ASN A 26 22.86 0.04 2.23
CA ASN A 26 23.98 0.84 2.73
C ASN A 26 25.31 0.16 2.41
N ASP A 27 25.45 -1.14 2.64
CA ASP A 27 26.66 -1.90 2.32
C ASP A 27 26.96 -1.84 0.81
N GLN A 28 25.94 -1.90 -0.05
CA GLN A 28 26.11 -1.73 -1.49
C GLN A 28 26.60 -0.32 -1.84
N PHE A 29 26.04 0.70 -1.20
CA PHE A 29 26.44 2.09 -1.43
C PHE A 29 27.87 2.36 -0.97
N ASP A 30 28.26 1.83 0.19
CA ASP A 30 29.61 1.95 0.72
C ASP A 30 30.61 1.25 -0.21
N ASN A 31 30.31 0.02 -0.66
CA ASN A 31 31.14 -0.69 -1.63
C ASN A 31 31.29 0.10 -2.94
N LEU A 32 30.21 0.66 -3.49
CA LEU A 32 30.26 1.50 -4.68
C LEU A 32 31.11 2.75 -4.45
N THR A 33 31.00 3.37 -3.28
CA THR A 33 31.78 4.55 -2.88
C THR A 33 33.26 4.21 -2.77
N THR A 34 33.62 3.06 -2.17
CA THR A 34 35.00 2.57 -2.08
C THR A 34 35.58 2.25 -3.46
N ILE A 35 34.81 1.58 -4.34
CA ILE A 35 35.23 1.27 -5.71
C ILE A 35 35.42 2.56 -6.52
N PHE A 36 34.50 3.51 -6.40
CA PHE A 36 34.58 4.80 -7.10
C PHE A 36 35.79 5.61 -6.64
N THR A 37 36.05 5.66 -5.33
CA THR A 37 37.17 6.41 -4.74
C THR A 37 38.52 5.79 -5.06
N SER A 38 38.61 4.45 -5.05
CA SER A 38 39.85 3.74 -5.39
C SER A 38 40.21 3.82 -6.88
N LYS A 39 39.22 3.88 -7.77
CA LYS A 39 39.44 3.96 -9.23
C LYS A 39 39.62 5.38 -9.75
N ASN A 40 39.13 6.40 -9.05
CA ASN A 40 39.19 7.79 -9.49
C ASN A 40 40.05 8.63 -8.53
N SER A 41 41.32 8.27 -8.37
CA SER A 41 42.27 8.95 -7.47
C SER A 41 42.54 10.43 -7.81
N THR A 42 41.86 11.02 -8.80
CA THR A 42 42.15 12.40 -9.25
C THR A 42 40.98 13.19 -9.84
N ILE A 43 39.72 12.75 -9.68
CA ILE A 43 38.58 13.59 -10.12
C ILE A 43 37.53 13.68 -8.99
N THR A 44 37.88 14.43 -7.97
CA THR A 44 36.90 15.11 -7.12
C THR A 44 36.74 16.53 -7.66
N PRO A 45 35.59 16.94 -8.26
CA PRO A 45 35.10 18.25 -7.91
C PRO A 45 34.64 18.09 -6.46
N ALA A 46 35.49 18.48 -5.52
CA ALA A 46 35.15 18.46 -4.11
C ALA A 46 33.95 19.40 -3.92
N VAL A 47 32.73 18.84 -3.86
CA VAL A 47 31.59 19.55 -3.28
C VAL A 47 32.09 20.04 -1.94
N SER A 48 32.23 21.37 -1.81
CA SER A 48 32.93 21.95 -0.68
C SER A 48 32.31 21.41 0.60
N ILE A 49 33.12 21.20 1.64
CA ILE A 49 32.64 20.75 2.94
C ILE A 49 31.47 21.65 3.40
N GLY A 50 31.55 22.96 3.12
CA GLY A 50 30.46 23.91 3.35
C GLY A 50 29.18 23.58 2.58
N THR A 51 29.26 23.26 1.29
CA THR A 51 28.09 22.87 0.48
C THR A 51 27.47 21.56 0.99
N ARG A 52 28.30 20.60 1.41
CA ARG A 52 27.82 19.33 2.00
C ARG A 52 27.09 19.59 3.31
N LEU A 53 27.66 20.40 4.20
CA LEU A 53 27.03 20.76 5.48
C LEU A 53 25.71 21.50 5.25
N GLN A 54 25.67 22.46 4.31
CA GLN A 54 24.45 23.18 3.97
C GLN A 54 23.34 22.26 3.45
N ILE A 55 23.67 21.29 2.59
CA ILE A 55 22.70 20.31 2.10
C ILE A 55 22.21 19.42 3.26
N GLN A 56 23.12 18.96 4.12
CA GLN A 56 22.76 18.15 5.28
C GLN A 56 21.88 18.89 6.28
N GLU A 57 22.17 20.16 6.56
CA GLU A 57 21.36 21.03 7.43
C GLU A 57 19.97 21.26 6.83
N LYS A 58 19.88 21.56 5.53
CA LYS A 58 18.58 21.72 4.85
C LYS A 58 17.76 20.44 4.90
N LEU A 59 18.38 19.28 4.68
CA LEU A 59 17.72 17.98 4.80
C LEU A 59 17.26 17.71 6.23
N LYS A 60 18.08 18.04 7.23
CA LYS A 60 17.71 17.91 8.64
C LYS A 60 16.51 18.81 8.99
N ALA A 61 16.55 20.08 8.60
CA ALA A 61 15.47 21.04 8.82
C ALA A 61 14.16 20.58 8.15
N MET A 62 14.22 20.10 6.89
CA MET A 62 13.03 19.57 6.21
C MET A 62 12.42 18.37 6.95
N ARG A 63 13.25 17.47 7.48
CA ARG A 63 12.76 16.33 8.28
C ARG A 63 12.14 16.80 9.59
N GLU A 64 12.77 17.73 10.28
CA GLU A 64 12.25 18.29 11.54
C GLU A 64 10.92 19.01 11.33
N ILE A 65 10.79 19.82 10.27
CA ILE A 65 9.53 20.48 9.92
C ILE A 65 8.42 19.46 9.68
N ALA A 66 8.70 18.39 8.92
CA ALA A 66 7.70 17.36 8.66
C ALA A 66 7.25 16.65 9.94
N VAL A 67 8.20 16.26 10.80
CA VAL A 67 7.91 15.60 12.08
C VAL A 67 7.13 16.51 13.02
N ASN A 68 7.52 17.78 13.13
CA ASN A 68 6.83 18.76 13.96
C ASN A 68 5.43 19.06 13.45
N SER A 69 5.24 19.06 12.13
CA SER A 69 3.91 19.24 11.52
C SER A 69 2.98 18.08 11.89
N ILE A 70 3.48 16.85 11.83
CA ILE A 70 2.74 15.66 12.26
C ILE A 70 2.39 15.76 13.75
N ASN A 71 3.37 16.13 14.59
CA ASN A 71 3.17 16.27 16.03
C ASN A 71 2.13 17.34 16.35
N ASN A 72 2.18 18.50 15.68
CA ASN A 72 1.22 19.58 15.85
C ASN A 72 -0.22 19.15 15.46
N ILE A 73 -0.37 18.38 14.39
CA ILE A 73 -1.68 17.82 14.01
C ILE A 73 -2.21 16.88 15.09
N PHE A 74 -1.35 16.10 15.73
CA PHE A 74 -1.77 15.22 16.83
C PHE A 74 -2.13 16.00 18.11
N GLU A 75 -1.30 16.96 18.50
CA GLU A 75 -1.49 17.70 19.76
C GLU A 75 -2.66 18.70 19.67
N ASN A 76 -2.81 19.39 18.55
CA ASN A 76 -3.76 20.51 18.42
C ASN A 76 -4.84 20.29 17.35
N GLY A 77 -4.61 19.38 16.41
CA GLY A 77 -5.46 19.19 15.23
C GLY A 77 -6.49 18.06 15.34
N ILE A 78 -6.33 17.10 16.27
CA ILE A 78 -7.26 15.96 16.41
C ILE A 78 -8.70 16.43 16.70
N HIS A 79 -8.87 17.51 17.46
CA HIS A 79 -10.19 18.06 17.78
C HIS A 79 -10.85 18.84 16.63
N LEU A 80 -10.08 19.26 15.61
CA LEU A 80 -10.57 19.97 14.42
C LEU A 80 -10.93 19.01 13.27
N LEU A 81 -10.57 17.73 13.39
CA LEU A 81 -11.11 16.70 12.53
C LEU A 81 -12.57 16.48 12.93
N PRO A 82 -13.54 16.64 12.01
CA PRO A 82 -14.91 16.31 12.32
C PRO A 82 -14.92 14.82 12.71
N TYR A 83 -15.23 14.55 13.98
CA TYR A 83 -15.45 13.21 14.53
C TYR A 83 -16.77 12.65 13.99
N SER A 84 -16.95 12.69 12.67
CA SER A 84 -18.07 12.12 11.95
C SER A 84 -17.54 11.40 10.70
N ASP A 85 -17.63 10.08 10.79
CA ASP A 85 -17.54 9.11 9.70
C ASP A 85 -16.22 8.97 8.95
N ILE A 86 -15.32 8.22 9.59
CA ILE A 86 -14.30 7.37 8.94
C ILE A 86 -14.91 6.41 7.87
N HIS A 87 -16.23 6.38 7.70
CA HIS A 87 -16.91 5.58 6.68
C HIS A 87 -17.17 6.25 5.32
N SER A 88 -17.00 7.58 5.15
CA SER A 88 -17.44 8.25 3.91
C SER A 88 -16.34 8.80 2.99
N SER A 89 -15.06 8.69 3.34
CA SER A 89 -13.94 9.03 2.44
C SER A 89 -13.01 7.84 2.23
N ARG A 90 -13.55 6.75 1.69
CA ARG A 90 -12.73 5.92 0.79
C ARG A 90 -13.04 6.44 -0.59
N TYR A 91 -12.05 7.05 -1.21
CA TYR A 91 -11.86 7.13 -2.64
C TYR A 91 -13.17 7.05 -3.43
N SER A 92 -13.53 8.14 -4.10
CA SER A 92 -14.23 8.05 -5.38
C SER A 92 -13.38 7.31 -6.42
N SER A 93 -12.82 6.13 -6.05
CA SER A 93 -12.27 5.14 -6.94
C SER A 93 -13.37 4.87 -7.94
N SER A 94 -13.03 5.16 -9.20
CA SER A 94 -13.72 4.70 -10.40
C SER A 94 -14.85 3.70 -10.12
N ARG A 95 -16.03 3.95 -10.70
CA ARG A 95 -17.17 3.00 -10.69
C ARG A 95 -16.80 1.58 -11.17
N ARG A 96 -15.59 1.38 -11.71
CA ARG A 96 -15.05 0.11 -12.21
C ARG A 96 -13.96 -0.43 -11.28
N PHE A 97 -14.07 -1.71 -10.96
CA PHE A 97 -13.01 -2.46 -10.30
C PHE A 97 -11.77 -2.55 -11.20
N SER A 98 -10.59 -2.63 -10.60
CA SER A 98 -9.34 -2.87 -11.34
C SER A 98 -9.37 -4.26 -11.99
N ARG A 99 -8.60 -4.43 -13.07
CA ARG A 99 -8.56 -5.67 -13.86
C ARG A 99 -8.29 -6.90 -13.00
N ASN A 100 -7.30 -6.82 -12.10
CA ASN A 100 -6.92 -7.92 -11.21
C ASN A 100 -8.07 -8.31 -10.26
N ILE A 101 -8.84 -7.33 -9.76
CA ILE A 101 -10.00 -7.59 -8.91
C ILE A 101 -11.09 -8.30 -9.73
N VAL A 102 -11.33 -7.86 -10.97
CA VAL A 102 -12.30 -8.50 -11.86
C VAL A 102 -11.90 -9.95 -12.17
N GLU A 103 -10.65 -10.20 -12.56
CA GLU A 103 -10.15 -11.55 -12.87
C GLU A 103 -10.29 -12.50 -11.67
N PHE A 104 -9.98 -12.02 -10.46
CA PHE A 104 -10.13 -12.81 -9.25
C PHE A 104 -11.59 -13.15 -8.93
N LEU A 105 -12.51 -12.19 -9.11
CA LEU A 105 -13.94 -12.42 -8.94
C LEU A 105 -14.49 -13.37 -10.03
N GLU A 106 -13.98 -13.29 -11.26
CA GLU A 106 -14.35 -14.18 -12.36
C GLU A 106 -13.88 -15.61 -12.14
N GLN A 107 -12.67 -15.81 -11.61
CA GLN A 107 -12.18 -17.13 -11.23
C GLN A 107 -13.09 -17.76 -10.17
N SER A 108 -13.46 -17.02 -9.13
CA SER A 108 -14.40 -17.51 -8.11
C SER A 108 -15.78 -17.81 -8.70
N PHE A 109 -16.28 -16.94 -9.58
CA PHE A 109 -17.56 -17.14 -10.27
C PHE A 109 -17.57 -18.42 -11.11
N SER A 110 -16.48 -18.73 -11.82
CA SER A 110 -16.37 -19.96 -12.62
C SER A 110 -16.48 -21.24 -11.80
N GLN A 111 -16.11 -21.19 -10.52
CA GLN A 111 -16.24 -22.31 -9.59
C GLN A 111 -17.64 -22.38 -8.99
N ASN A 112 -18.21 -21.24 -8.59
CA ASN A 112 -19.54 -21.17 -8.03
C ASN A 112 -20.21 -19.81 -8.27
N ASN A 113 -21.31 -19.80 -9.03
CA ASN A 113 -22.10 -18.60 -9.34
C ASN A 113 -22.89 -18.03 -8.12
N TYR A 114 -22.97 -18.80 -7.03
CA TYR A 114 -23.67 -18.49 -5.78
C TYR A 114 -22.73 -18.75 -4.58
N PRO A 115 -21.75 -17.87 -4.34
CA PRO A 115 -20.78 -18.04 -3.26
C PRO A 115 -21.48 -18.01 -1.90
N THR A 116 -20.97 -18.80 -0.95
CA THR A 116 -21.42 -18.78 0.45
C THR A 116 -21.01 -17.47 1.14
N ASP A 117 -21.57 -17.19 2.31
CA ASP A 117 -21.20 -15.96 3.05
C ASP A 117 -19.74 -15.95 3.49
N PHE A 118 -19.19 -17.14 3.80
CA PHE A 118 -17.76 -17.31 4.04
C PHE A 118 -16.94 -16.94 2.80
N GLU A 119 -17.34 -17.41 1.62
CA GLU A 119 -16.64 -17.13 0.37
C GLU A 119 -16.71 -15.64 0.00
N LYS A 120 -17.88 -15.01 0.16
CA LYS A 120 -18.04 -13.56 -0.03
C LYS A 120 -17.14 -12.76 0.91
N ALA A 121 -17.03 -13.16 2.18
CA ALA A 121 -16.15 -12.52 3.15
C ALA A 121 -14.67 -12.68 2.78
N ARG A 122 -14.28 -13.86 2.27
CA ARG A 122 -12.93 -14.11 1.75
C ARG A 122 -12.61 -13.19 0.57
N LEU A 123 -13.49 -13.13 -0.43
CA LEU A 123 -13.34 -12.27 -1.61
C LEU A 123 -13.28 -10.78 -1.24
N ALA A 124 -14.17 -10.34 -0.34
CA ALA A 124 -14.19 -8.98 0.18
C ALA A 124 -12.85 -8.60 0.81
N LYS A 125 -12.31 -9.47 1.66
CA LYS A 125 -11.02 -9.26 2.30
C LYS A 125 -9.87 -9.26 1.29
N SER A 126 -9.83 -10.22 0.38
CA SER A 126 -8.75 -10.35 -0.61
C SER A 126 -8.72 -9.21 -1.63
N CYS A 127 -9.88 -8.70 -2.04
CA CYS A 127 -10.00 -7.60 -3.00
C CYS A 127 -10.08 -6.22 -2.35
N ASN A 128 -10.03 -6.14 -1.01
CA ASN A 128 -10.30 -4.93 -0.24
C ASN A 128 -11.64 -4.25 -0.62
N LEU A 129 -12.67 -5.06 -0.84
CA LEU A 129 -14.03 -4.64 -1.16
C LEU A 129 -14.95 -4.85 0.05
N THR A 130 -16.09 -4.17 0.05
CA THR A 130 -17.19 -4.49 0.97
C THR A 130 -17.93 -5.74 0.50
N ILE A 131 -18.52 -6.49 1.45
CA ILE A 131 -19.38 -7.65 1.14
C ILE A 131 -20.53 -7.23 0.20
N LYS A 132 -21.08 -6.02 0.36
CA LYS A 132 -22.10 -5.44 -0.52
C LYS A 132 -21.61 -5.28 -1.96
N GLN A 133 -20.40 -4.79 -2.17
CA GLN A 133 -19.80 -4.68 -3.50
C GLN A 133 -19.62 -6.04 -4.17
N VAL A 134 -19.16 -7.05 -3.42
CA VAL A 134 -19.04 -8.44 -3.90
C VAL A 134 -20.42 -8.99 -4.27
N ASN A 135 -21.43 -8.85 -3.39
CA ASN A 135 -22.80 -9.26 -3.68
C ASN A 135 -23.36 -8.63 -4.95
N ASN A 136 -23.19 -7.31 -5.10
CA ASN A 136 -23.63 -6.58 -6.29
C ASN A 136 -22.93 -7.06 -7.55
N TRP A 137 -21.62 -7.35 -7.47
CA TRP A 137 -20.88 -7.88 -8.60
C TRP A 137 -21.41 -9.25 -9.06
N PHE A 138 -21.64 -10.18 -8.13
CA PHE A 138 -22.18 -11.52 -8.45
C PHE A 138 -23.59 -11.43 -9.04
N THR A 139 -24.46 -10.58 -8.49
CA THR A 139 -25.80 -10.33 -9.04
C THR A 139 -25.73 -9.77 -10.46
N ASN A 140 -24.90 -8.76 -10.70
CA ASN A 140 -24.72 -8.17 -12.02
C ASN A 140 -24.12 -9.17 -13.02
N LYS A 141 -23.14 -9.99 -12.62
CA LYS A 141 -22.51 -11.00 -13.47
C LYS A 141 -23.52 -12.09 -13.88
N ARG A 142 -24.38 -12.55 -12.96
CA ARG A 142 -25.47 -13.49 -13.29
C ARG A 142 -26.46 -12.88 -14.29
N ASN A 143 -26.87 -11.63 -14.07
CA ASN A 143 -27.81 -10.95 -14.97
C ASN A 143 -27.22 -10.80 -16.38
N ARG A 144 -25.96 -10.39 -16.51
CA ARG A 144 -25.27 -10.33 -17.81
C ARG A 144 -25.22 -11.69 -18.49
N ASN A 145 -24.85 -12.76 -17.77
CA ASN A 145 -24.82 -14.11 -18.33
C ASN A 145 -26.20 -14.57 -18.83
N LYS A 146 -27.27 -14.30 -18.07
CA LYS A 146 -28.64 -14.61 -18.51
C LYS A 146 -29.02 -13.87 -19.80
N MET A 147 -28.64 -12.60 -19.94
CA MET A 147 -28.92 -11.82 -21.15
C MET A 147 -28.19 -12.40 -22.37
N TYR A 148 -26.90 -12.78 -22.24
CA TYR A 148 -26.17 -13.41 -23.34
C TYR A 148 -26.78 -14.77 -23.75
N GLN A 149 -27.28 -15.56 -22.80
CA GLN A 149 -27.93 -16.84 -23.10
C GLN A 149 -29.28 -16.65 -23.82
N ASN A 150 -30.03 -15.59 -23.51
CA ASN A 150 -31.31 -15.31 -24.15
C ASN A 150 -31.15 -14.73 -25.57
N CYS A 151 -30.10 -13.95 -25.82
CA CYS A 151 -29.82 -13.39 -27.15
C CYS A 151 -29.29 -14.43 -28.15
N ASN A 152 -28.65 -15.51 -27.69
CA ASN A 152 -28.16 -16.59 -28.56
C ASN A 152 -29.23 -17.64 -28.92
N LYS A 153 -30.50 -17.34 -28.65
CA LYS A 153 -31.64 -18.27 -28.84
C LYS A 153 -32.58 -17.87 -29.99
N TYR A 154 -32.19 -16.87 -30.79
CA TYR A 154 -32.90 -16.39 -31.98
C TYR A 154 -31.93 -16.23 -33.14
#